data_AF-A0A512SYE9-F1
#
_entry.id   AF-A0A512SYE9-F1
#
_cell.length_a   1.000
_cell.length_b   1.000
_cell.length_c   1.000
_cell.angle_alpha   90.00
_cell.angle_beta   90.00
_cell.angle_gamma   90.00
#
_symmetry.space_group_name_H-M   'P 1'
#
loop_
_entity.id
_entity.type
_entity.pdbx_description
1 polymer ?
#
loop_
_entity_poly.entity_id
_entity_poly.type
_entity_poly.pdbx_seq_one_letter_code
_entity_poly.pdbx_strand_id
1 'polypeptide(L)'
;MVDPEDLFRELVSGNPATVRGQADTVGDAMKKVSEAASRVEEAADRPTWMSAASAGYKVRTAGVSQGIEVNYFVLGRIRTALTTGASRCASMETRAREVIGTWRNRPAGLNPLVEEILALVVHGQLLQVSADYNTDLATVAAFAKGEKIDTDELDADTREWLERGMDKTADWLRENGGGLGPLIPNLGLGGDTRGLIPQGLGIDPETGWIIQTSYSKDGDQPSVLSMVDPRTGREMVDVELGGYGDIPTPDHAGGVSSDGTYTYVTSSGNPSHVFTYLTSELRNGGSTPVDPIGPPTELPDGAGAYGTVKDGVLYVGTHVSDIGGGGNQYDGADDDGKLYAYVSDGHGGWVRDTSFGGGAGYVHTPPQAQGVVVRDGEYVFSTSLGRDKAGRLIVQERQDDEPGNGDRGEAYELPYMSEGIIELDGEILTTYESGSDHYGPDGSDDEDLWANPYMTRTSLEALGLSEDIDVDPESLKGAAKDFDTAAGPLSRAANLVGGITVNAADFGKVPSASTLATAVNTELGKGETSLDTGAKAVHRTSALLTGNARTYTDTDDYAADTIRRPGMP
;
A
#
# COMPACT_ATOMS: atom_id res chain seq x y z
N MET A 1 -29.13 -9.01 52.00
CA MET A 1 -29.93 -9.90 51.13
C MET A 1 -29.65 -9.47 49.70
N VAL A 2 -29.27 -10.40 48.84
CA VAL A 2 -29.02 -10.10 47.42
C VAL A 2 -30.38 -10.07 46.73
N ASP A 3 -30.77 -8.94 46.14
CA ASP A 3 -32.00 -8.84 45.35
C ASP A 3 -31.68 -9.06 43.86
N PRO A 4 -32.13 -10.18 43.25
CA PRO A 4 -31.94 -10.42 41.82
C PRO A 4 -32.54 -9.33 40.92
N GLU A 5 -33.54 -8.57 41.41
CA GLU A 5 -34.18 -7.50 40.65
C GLU A 5 -33.24 -6.33 40.35
N ASP A 6 -32.24 -6.07 41.21
CA ASP A 6 -31.29 -4.99 40.99
C ASP A 6 -30.39 -5.28 39.79
N LEU A 7 -29.74 -6.45 39.77
CA LEU A 7 -28.89 -6.87 38.64
C LEU A 7 -29.72 -7.04 37.36
N PHE A 8 -30.93 -7.59 37.45
CA PHE A 8 -31.84 -7.66 36.30
C PHE A 8 -32.12 -6.27 35.72
N ARG A 9 -32.43 -5.28 36.56
CA ARG A 9 -32.71 -3.90 36.13
C ARG A 9 -31.50 -3.26 35.44
N GLU A 10 -30.29 -3.56 35.90
CA GLU A 10 -29.06 -3.08 35.27
C GLU A 10 -28.83 -3.71 33.89
N LEU A 11 -29.05 -5.02 33.77
CA LEU A 11 -28.92 -5.74 32.51
C LEU A 11 -29.93 -5.23 31.47
N VAL A 12 -31.21 -5.13 31.81
CA VAL A 12 -32.26 -4.72 30.85
C VAL A 12 -32.43 -3.21 30.68
N SER A 13 -31.46 -2.42 31.15
CA SER A 13 -31.48 -0.95 31.02
C SER A 13 -31.09 -0.43 29.64
N GLY A 14 -30.61 -1.32 28.76
CA GLY A 14 -30.21 -1.00 27.39
C GLY A 14 -31.36 -0.56 26.48
N ASN A 15 -31.00 0.00 25.33
CA ASN A 15 -31.91 0.41 24.28
C ASN A 15 -31.43 -0.06 22.89
N PRO A 16 -31.62 -1.35 22.57
CA PRO A 16 -31.18 -1.90 21.29
C PRO A 16 -31.92 -1.31 20.08
N ALA A 17 -33.06 -0.63 20.27
CA ALA A 17 -33.77 0.06 19.19
C ALA A 17 -33.02 1.33 18.76
N THR A 18 -32.52 2.12 19.72
CA THR A 18 -31.66 3.29 19.44
C THR A 18 -30.41 2.87 18.66
N VAL A 19 -29.72 1.81 19.11
CA VAL A 19 -28.49 1.31 18.45
C VAL A 19 -28.77 0.87 17.01
N ARG A 20 -29.92 0.23 16.73
CA ARG A 20 -30.31 -0.11 15.35
C ARG A 20 -30.57 1.14 14.50
N GLY A 21 -31.24 2.15 15.05
CA GLY A 21 -31.43 3.44 14.35
C GLY A 21 -30.12 4.13 13.99
N GLN A 22 -29.11 4.03 14.85
CA GLN A 22 -27.75 4.50 14.56
C GLN A 22 -27.11 3.68 13.44
N ALA A 23 -27.23 2.35 13.46
CA ALA A 23 -26.74 1.48 12.39
C ALA A 23 -27.41 1.78 11.03
N ASP A 24 -28.71 2.10 11.03
CA ASP A 24 -29.44 2.52 9.84
C ASP A 24 -28.93 3.86 9.30
N THR A 25 -28.63 4.81 10.20
CA THR A 25 -28.03 6.11 9.85
C THR A 25 -26.64 5.93 9.21
N VAL A 26 -25.81 5.01 9.74
CA VAL A 26 -24.53 4.62 9.09
C VAL A 26 -24.80 4.00 7.71
N GLY A 27 -25.83 3.17 7.58
CA GLY A 27 -26.24 2.61 6.29
C GLY A 27 -26.65 3.67 5.26
N ASP A 28 -27.31 4.74 5.69
CA ASP A 28 -27.63 5.87 4.81
C ASP A 28 -26.39 6.69 4.43
N ALA A 29 -25.43 6.85 5.34
CA ALA A 29 -24.14 7.44 5.01
C ALA A 29 -23.39 6.60 3.97
N MET A 30 -23.35 5.27 4.11
CA MET A 30 -22.75 4.36 3.12
C MET A 30 -23.36 4.51 1.72
N LYS A 31 -24.69 4.69 1.61
CA LYS A 31 -25.34 4.97 0.32
C LYS A 31 -24.83 6.27 -0.31
N LYS A 32 -24.53 7.29 0.50
CA LYS A 32 -23.98 8.57 0.03
C LYS A 32 -22.52 8.46 -0.39
N VAL A 33 -21.73 7.64 0.31
CA VAL A 33 -20.36 7.29 -0.08
C VAL A 33 -20.35 6.54 -1.41
N SER A 34 -21.23 5.55 -1.60
CA SER A 34 -21.39 4.86 -2.89
C SER A 34 -21.86 5.78 -4.03
N GLU A 35 -22.80 6.70 -3.76
CA GLU A 35 -23.21 7.74 -4.71
C GLU A 35 -22.03 8.64 -5.13
N ALA A 36 -21.10 8.93 -4.21
CA ALA A 36 -19.89 9.68 -4.53
C ALA A 36 -18.91 8.87 -5.39
N ALA A 37 -18.69 7.59 -5.04
CA ALA A 37 -17.79 6.70 -5.77
C ALA A 37 -18.16 6.62 -7.26
N SER A 38 -19.44 6.34 -7.57
CA SER A 38 -19.90 6.27 -8.96
C SER A 38 -19.70 7.58 -9.73
N ARG A 39 -19.81 8.73 -9.06
CA ARG A 39 -19.60 10.04 -9.70
C ARG A 39 -18.12 10.34 -9.94
N VAL A 40 -17.24 9.84 -9.09
CA VAL A 40 -15.79 9.93 -9.31
C VAL A 40 -15.37 9.02 -10.47
N GLU A 41 -15.95 7.84 -10.59
CA GLU A 41 -15.75 6.96 -11.76
C GLU A 41 -16.24 7.63 -13.05
N GLU A 42 -17.43 8.23 -13.05
CA GLU A 42 -17.93 9.00 -14.20
C GLU A 42 -16.98 10.17 -14.56
N ALA A 43 -16.41 10.84 -13.56
CA ALA A 43 -15.42 11.89 -13.77
C ALA A 43 -14.10 11.34 -14.34
N ALA A 44 -13.66 10.16 -13.90
CA ALA A 44 -12.42 9.51 -14.33
C ALA A 44 -12.41 9.18 -15.82
N ASP A 45 -13.57 8.80 -16.37
CA ASP A 45 -13.69 8.39 -17.77
C ASP A 45 -13.92 9.57 -18.75
N ARG A 46 -14.05 10.79 -18.22
CA ARG A 46 -14.50 11.95 -19.00
C ARG A 46 -13.41 12.66 -19.82
N PRO A 47 -12.15 12.79 -19.36
CA PRO A 47 -11.12 13.44 -20.15
C PRO A 47 -10.73 12.66 -21.40
N THR A 48 -10.58 13.37 -22.51
CA THR A 48 -10.09 12.85 -23.79
C THR A 48 -8.73 13.46 -24.08
N TRP A 49 -7.66 12.84 -23.57
CA TRP A 49 -6.28 13.27 -23.85
C TRP A 49 -5.29 12.10 -23.79
N MET A 50 -4.16 12.21 -24.51
CA MET A 50 -3.12 11.18 -24.57
C MET A 50 -1.77 11.71 -24.05
N SER A 51 -1.30 11.16 -22.94
CA SER A 51 0.02 11.39 -22.29
C SER A 51 0.04 10.65 -20.93
N ALA A 52 1.16 10.60 -20.20
CA ALA A 52 1.15 10.03 -18.84
C ALA A 52 0.41 10.94 -17.84
N ALA A 53 0.13 12.21 -18.18
CA ALA A 53 -0.85 13.02 -17.46
C ALA A 53 -2.28 12.40 -17.48
N SER A 54 -2.61 11.56 -18.49
CA SER A 54 -3.84 10.74 -18.55
C SER A 54 -3.83 9.60 -17.58
N ALA A 55 -2.70 8.90 -17.50
CA ALA A 55 -2.47 7.86 -16.51
C ALA A 55 -2.54 8.46 -15.10
N GLY A 56 -1.79 9.54 -14.83
CA GLY A 56 -1.79 10.23 -13.54
C GLY A 56 -3.14 10.86 -13.15
N TYR A 57 -3.95 11.30 -14.12
CA TYR A 57 -5.34 11.69 -13.86
C TYR A 57 -6.20 10.49 -13.45
N LYS A 58 -6.17 9.40 -14.22
CA LYS A 58 -6.91 8.17 -13.91
C LYS A 58 -6.51 7.58 -12.56
N VAL A 59 -5.23 7.64 -12.22
CA VAL A 59 -4.69 7.25 -10.92
C VAL A 59 -5.21 8.16 -9.83
N ARG A 60 -5.10 9.49 -9.97
CA ARG A 60 -5.63 10.42 -8.97
C ARG A 60 -7.12 10.23 -8.76
N THR A 61 -7.88 9.97 -9.83
CA THR A 61 -9.30 9.63 -9.73
C THR A 61 -9.52 8.28 -9.05
N ALA A 62 -8.68 7.27 -9.30
CA ALA A 62 -8.72 5.97 -8.66
C ALA A 62 -8.35 6.04 -7.17
N GLY A 63 -7.38 6.88 -6.79
CA GLY A 63 -7.01 7.16 -5.40
C GLY A 63 -8.12 7.88 -4.65
N VAL A 64 -8.84 8.81 -5.31
CA VAL A 64 -10.07 9.39 -4.74
C VAL A 64 -11.15 8.32 -4.58
N SER A 65 -11.44 7.51 -5.61
CA SER A 65 -12.41 6.41 -5.52
C SER A 65 -12.05 5.43 -4.41
N GLN A 66 -10.77 5.14 -4.23
CA GLN A 66 -10.31 4.28 -3.16
C GLN A 66 -10.45 4.93 -1.78
N GLY A 67 -10.09 6.20 -1.60
CA GLY A 67 -10.32 6.89 -0.35
C GLY A 67 -11.80 6.83 0.05
N ILE A 68 -12.70 6.88 -0.94
CA ILE A 68 -14.14 6.68 -0.77
C ILE A 68 -14.48 5.23 -0.39
N GLU A 69 -13.89 4.22 -1.04
CA GLU A 69 -14.04 2.77 -0.73
C GLU A 69 -13.56 2.40 0.69
N VAL A 70 -12.41 2.93 1.12
CA VAL A 70 -11.88 2.72 2.49
C VAL A 70 -12.88 3.24 3.52
N ASN A 71 -13.44 4.43 3.29
CA ASN A 71 -14.49 4.97 4.14
C ASN A 71 -15.76 4.09 4.10
N TYR A 72 -16.14 3.57 2.93
CA TYR A 72 -17.27 2.65 2.80
C TYR A 72 -17.07 1.37 3.64
N PHE A 73 -15.87 0.79 3.61
CA PHE A 73 -15.52 -0.39 4.40
C PHE A 73 -15.55 -0.11 5.91
N VAL A 74 -14.93 0.98 6.37
CA VAL A 74 -14.93 1.40 7.78
C VAL A 74 -16.36 1.61 8.28
N LEU A 75 -17.21 2.30 7.51
CA LEU A 75 -18.62 2.47 7.84
C LEU A 75 -19.38 1.12 7.86
N GLY A 76 -19.08 0.22 6.92
CA GLY A 76 -19.64 -1.14 6.90
C GLY A 76 -19.29 -1.94 8.15
N ARG A 77 -18.04 -1.84 8.62
CA ARG A 77 -17.55 -2.44 9.87
C ARG A 77 -18.30 -1.87 11.08
N ILE A 78 -18.41 -0.54 11.17
CA ILE A 78 -19.14 0.14 12.25
C ILE A 78 -20.62 -0.26 12.26
N ARG A 79 -21.30 -0.26 11.11
CA ARG A 79 -22.70 -0.68 10.98
C ARG A 79 -22.90 -2.13 11.45
N THR A 80 -21.97 -3.00 11.10
CA THR A 80 -21.97 -4.41 11.51
C THR A 80 -21.77 -4.54 13.02
N ALA A 81 -20.84 -3.78 13.60
CA ALA A 81 -20.62 -3.74 15.05
C ALA A 81 -21.87 -3.26 15.80
N LEU A 82 -22.51 -2.18 15.35
CA LEU A 82 -23.75 -1.66 15.94
C LEU A 82 -24.91 -2.64 15.84
N THR A 83 -25.13 -3.23 14.66
CA THR A 83 -26.20 -4.23 14.44
C THR A 83 -25.99 -5.45 15.33
N THR A 84 -24.75 -5.92 15.43
CA THR A 84 -24.38 -7.07 16.25
C THR A 84 -24.55 -6.75 17.73
N GLY A 85 -24.03 -5.61 18.21
CA GLY A 85 -24.20 -5.16 19.59
C GLY A 85 -25.67 -5.02 19.99
N ALA A 86 -26.51 -4.44 19.12
CA ALA A 86 -27.95 -4.35 19.35
C ALA A 86 -28.64 -5.72 19.44
N SER A 87 -28.23 -6.67 18.58
CA SER A 87 -28.72 -8.04 18.64
C SER A 87 -28.31 -8.73 19.94
N ARG A 88 -27.04 -8.57 20.37
CA ARG A 88 -26.53 -9.15 21.63
C ARG A 88 -27.24 -8.58 22.85
N CYS A 89 -27.50 -7.27 22.87
CA CYS A 89 -28.29 -6.63 23.92
C CYS A 89 -29.71 -7.24 23.99
N ALA A 90 -30.40 -7.39 22.86
CA ALA A 90 -31.74 -7.97 22.83
C ALA A 90 -31.77 -9.46 23.25
N SER A 91 -30.75 -10.24 22.86
CA SER A 91 -30.60 -11.63 23.30
C SER A 91 -30.32 -11.73 24.80
N MET A 92 -29.46 -10.86 25.33
CA MET A 92 -29.20 -10.76 26.77
C MET A 92 -30.49 -10.41 27.53
N GLU A 93 -31.27 -9.43 27.06
CA GLU A 93 -32.55 -9.05 27.69
C GLU A 93 -33.52 -10.24 27.77
N THR A 94 -33.58 -11.04 26.70
CA THR A 94 -34.44 -12.24 26.65
C THR A 94 -33.99 -13.27 27.69
N ARG A 95 -32.69 -13.60 27.73
CA ARG A 95 -32.12 -14.53 28.72
C ARG A 95 -32.32 -14.02 30.16
N ALA A 96 -32.11 -12.73 30.41
CA ALA A 96 -32.31 -12.12 31.72
C ALA A 96 -33.79 -12.19 32.17
N ARG A 97 -34.75 -11.99 31.24
CA ARG A 97 -36.19 -12.12 31.51
C ARG A 97 -36.61 -13.54 31.85
N GLU A 98 -36.02 -14.53 31.17
CA GLU A 98 -36.24 -15.95 31.49
C GLU A 98 -35.75 -16.29 32.90
N VAL A 99 -34.52 -15.88 33.23
CA VAL A 99 -33.91 -16.13 34.55
C VAL A 99 -34.71 -15.45 35.67
N ILE A 100 -35.01 -14.14 35.56
CA ILE A 100 -35.78 -13.42 36.60
C ILE A 100 -37.22 -13.93 36.72
N GLY A 101 -37.77 -14.54 35.66
CA GLY A 101 -39.09 -15.16 35.70
C GLY A 101 -39.19 -16.24 36.79
N THR A 102 -38.10 -16.97 37.04
CA THR A 102 -38.03 -17.96 38.13
C THR A 102 -38.18 -17.33 39.51
N TRP A 103 -37.59 -16.15 39.71
CA TRP A 103 -37.72 -15.38 40.95
C TRP A 103 -39.11 -14.78 41.12
N ARG A 104 -39.68 -14.21 40.05
CA ARG A 104 -40.98 -13.54 40.08
C ARG A 104 -42.17 -14.50 40.20
N ASN A 105 -42.05 -15.70 39.64
CA ASN A 105 -43.10 -16.74 39.69
C ASN A 105 -42.96 -17.70 40.89
N ARG A 106 -42.11 -17.36 41.88
CA ARG A 106 -41.90 -18.22 43.05
C ARG A 106 -43.19 -18.36 43.89
N PRO A 107 -43.41 -19.50 44.56
CA PRO A 107 -44.56 -19.68 45.45
C PRO A 107 -44.59 -18.63 46.58
N ALA A 108 -45.77 -18.13 46.93
CA ALA A 108 -45.96 -17.26 48.09
C ALA A 108 -45.79 -18.06 49.39
N GLY A 109 -45.18 -17.44 50.41
CA GLY A 109 -45.02 -18.05 51.74
C GLY A 109 -43.90 -19.08 51.86
N LEU A 110 -42.86 -18.98 51.02
CA LEU A 110 -41.64 -19.79 51.16
C LEU A 110 -40.99 -19.57 52.54
N ASN A 111 -40.29 -20.60 53.03
CA ASN A 111 -39.42 -20.45 54.19
C ASN A 111 -38.32 -19.41 53.87
N PRO A 112 -38.02 -18.45 54.77
CA PRO A 112 -37.03 -17.40 54.52
C PRO A 112 -35.66 -17.92 54.02
N LEU A 113 -35.18 -19.06 54.54
CA LEU A 113 -33.92 -19.65 54.14
C LEU A 113 -33.97 -20.23 52.72
N VAL A 114 -35.13 -20.77 52.30
CA VAL A 114 -35.34 -21.26 50.93
C VAL A 114 -35.47 -20.09 49.95
N GLU A 115 -36.11 -19.00 50.36
CA GLU A 115 -36.22 -17.77 49.57
C GLU A 115 -34.85 -17.11 49.36
N GLU A 116 -33.99 -17.06 50.39
CA GLU A 116 -32.61 -16.57 50.27
C GLU A 116 -31.75 -17.43 49.33
N ILE A 117 -31.85 -18.76 49.40
CA ILE A 117 -31.12 -19.66 48.50
C ILE A 117 -31.59 -19.45 47.05
N LEU A 118 -32.90 -19.34 46.82
CA LEU A 118 -33.45 -19.07 45.49
C LEU A 118 -32.95 -17.72 44.95
N ALA A 119 -32.94 -16.68 45.78
CA ALA A 119 -32.41 -15.37 45.40
C ALA A 119 -30.94 -15.46 44.96
N LEU A 120 -30.11 -16.20 45.71
CA LEU A 120 -28.70 -16.39 45.40
C LEU A 120 -28.49 -17.16 44.08
N VAL A 121 -29.27 -18.21 43.83
CA VAL A 121 -29.21 -18.99 42.58
C VAL A 121 -29.60 -18.14 41.37
N VAL A 122 -30.72 -17.41 41.45
CA VAL A 122 -31.16 -16.53 40.35
C VAL A 122 -30.15 -15.42 40.11
N HIS A 123 -29.62 -14.81 41.17
CA HIS A 123 -28.57 -13.79 41.04
C HIS A 123 -27.30 -14.35 40.38
N GLY A 124 -26.86 -15.55 40.76
CA GLY A 124 -25.72 -16.22 40.13
C GLY A 124 -25.93 -16.50 38.64
N GLN A 125 -27.15 -16.90 38.24
CA GLN A 125 -27.49 -17.08 36.82
C GLN A 125 -27.50 -15.75 36.05
N LEU A 126 -27.99 -14.66 36.66
CA LEU A 126 -27.92 -13.33 36.05
C LEU A 126 -26.47 -12.83 35.91
N LEU A 127 -25.58 -13.13 36.87
CA LEU A 127 -24.15 -12.83 36.75
C LEU A 127 -23.51 -13.57 35.56
N GLN A 128 -23.89 -14.83 35.33
CA GLN A 128 -23.41 -15.57 34.15
C GLN A 128 -23.90 -14.93 32.84
N VAL A 129 -25.19 -14.55 32.77
CA VAL A 129 -25.73 -13.81 31.60
C VAL A 129 -24.97 -12.51 31.38
N SER A 130 -24.65 -11.78 32.45
CA SER A 130 -23.84 -10.56 32.39
C SER A 130 -22.42 -10.83 31.88
N ALA A 131 -21.76 -11.90 32.32
CA ALA A 131 -20.40 -12.25 31.94
C ALA A 131 -20.30 -12.68 30.46
N ASP A 132 -21.24 -13.52 30.01
CA ASP A 132 -21.35 -13.93 28.60
C ASP A 132 -21.52 -12.69 27.70
N TYR A 133 -22.46 -11.81 28.07
CA TYR A 133 -22.75 -10.59 27.31
C TYR A 133 -21.57 -9.62 27.31
N ASN A 134 -20.86 -9.48 28.43
CA ASN A 134 -19.66 -8.65 28.52
C ASN A 134 -18.55 -9.12 27.56
N THR A 135 -18.36 -10.44 27.44
CA THR A 135 -17.41 -11.03 26.48
C THR A 135 -17.84 -10.76 25.04
N ASP A 136 -19.12 -10.98 24.72
CA ASP A 136 -19.66 -10.70 23.39
C ASP A 136 -19.42 -9.23 22.97
N LEU A 137 -19.68 -8.26 23.87
CA LEU A 137 -19.44 -6.85 23.57
C LEU A 137 -17.95 -6.51 23.41
N ALA A 138 -17.06 -7.15 24.16
CA ALA A 138 -15.62 -6.97 24.01
C ALA A 138 -15.14 -7.42 22.63
N THR A 139 -15.62 -8.57 22.15
CA THR A 139 -15.34 -9.06 20.78
C THR A 139 -15.84 -8.09 19.71
N VAL A 140 -17.05 -7.55 19.87
CA VAL A 140 -17.60 -6.56 18.94
C VAL A 140 -16.77 -5.26 18.97
N ALA A 141 -16.26 -4.85 20.14
CA ALA A 141 -15.43 -3.66 20.27
C ALA A 141 -14.07 -3.83 19.57
N ALA A 142 -13.43 -5.00 19.71
CA ALA A 142 -12.19 -5.31 18.98
C ALA A 142 -12.40 -5.28 17.46
N PHE A 143 -13.49 -5.92 16.99
CA PHE A 143 -13.87 -5.87 15.58
C PHE A 143 -14.09 -4.44 15.07
N ALA A 144 -14.69 -3.56 15.89
CA ALA A 144 -14.92 -2.17 15.50
C ALA A 144 -13.61 -1.38 15.26
N LYS A 145 -12.53 -1.69 15.99
CA LYS A 145 -11.23 -0.99 15.91
C LYS A 145 -10.39 -1.34 14.67
N GLY A 146 -10.49 -2.56 14.14
CA GLY A 146 -9.79 -2.96 12.92
C GLY A 146 -8.26 -3.05 13.01
N GLU A 147 -7.73 -3.60 14.10
CA GLU A 147 -6.28 -3.71 14.35
C GLU A 147 -5.52 -4.55 13.29
N LYS A 148 -4.41 -3.99 12.77
CA LYS A 148 -3.18 -4.68 12.31
C LYS A 148 -2.00 -3.68 12.19
N ILE A 149 -1.15 -3.62 13.22
CA ILE A 149 0.31 -3.88 13.35
C ILE A 149 0.46 -3.83 14.88
N ASP A 150 0.85 -4.93 15.51
CA ASP A 150 1.02 -4.96 16.97
C ASP A 150 2.47 -4.61 17.32
N THR A 151 2.77 -3.31 17.43
CA THR A 151 4.09 -2.82 17.85
C THR A 151 4.45 -3.20 19.29
N ASP A 152 3.52 -3.79 20.05
CA ASP A 152 3.78 -4.31 21.39
C ASP A 152 4.44 -5.70 21.36
N GLU A 153 4.51 -6.36 20.18
CA GLU A 153 5.23 -7.62 19.97
C GLU A 153 6.72 -7.44 19.62
N LEU A 154 7.17 -6.22 19.28
CA LEU A 154 8.57 -5.90 19.01
C LEU A 154 9.38 -5.70 20.31
N ASP A 155 10.63 -6.18 20.34
CA ASP A 155 11.54 -5.91 21.45
C ASP A 155 11.95 -4.42 21.49
N ALA A 156 12.62 -4.02 22.58
CA ALA A 156 12.94 -2.61 22.82
C ALA A 156 13.94 -2.03 21.80
N ASP A 157 14.92 -2.84 21.37
CA ASP A 157 16.00 -2.39 20.50
C ASP A 157 15.47 -2.24 19.06
N THR A 158 14.62 -3.19 18.62
CA THR A 158 13.93 -3.13 17.33
C THR A 158 12.96 -1.94 17.24
N ARG A 159 12.25 -1.62 18.34
CA ARG A 159 11.36 -0.44 18.39
C ARG A 159 12.14 0.86 18.27
N GLU A 160 13.25 1.00 19.01
CA GLU A 160 14.08 2.20 18.95
C GLU A 160 14.72 2.38 17.56
N TRP A 161 15.17 1.30 16.93
CA TRP A 161 15.68 1.31 15.56
C TRP A 161 14.63 1.79 14.55
N LEU A 162 13.39 1.28 14.66
CA LEU A 162 12.27 1.72 13.82
C LEU A 162 11.93 3.20 14.04
N GLU A 163 11.84 3.66 15.30
CA GLU A 163 11.53 5.05 15.62
C GLU A 163 12.57 6.02 15.03
N ARG A 164 13.86 5.73 15.21
CA ARG A 164 14.95 6.55 14.64
C ARG A 164 14.93 6.56 13.11
N GLY A 165 14.70 5.41 12.49
CA GLY A 165 14.59 5.29 11.04
C GLY A 165 13.42 6.11 10.49
N MET A 166 12.27 6.08 11.17
CA MET A 166 11.10 6.88 10.81
C MET A 166 11.32 8.38 10.96
N ASP A 167 12.05 8.83 11.98
CA ASP A 167 12.43 10.24 12.14
C ASP A 167 13.33 10.71 10.99
N LYS A 168 14.35 9.92 10.63
CA LYS A 168 15.23 10.20 9.46
C LYS A 168 14.42 10.25 8.16
N THR A 169 13.48 9.33 7.96
CA THR A 169 12.59 9.35 6.80
C THR A 169 11.71 10.61 6.77
N ALA A 170 11.19 11.04 7.93
CA ALA A 170 10.39 12.26 8.01
C ALA A 170 11.20 13.53 7.71
N ASP A 171 12.47 13.57 8.10
CA ASP A 171 13.41 14.65 7.76
C ASP A 171 13.70 14.66 6.26
N TRP A 172 14.03 13.50 5.69
CA TRP A 172 14.28 13.35 4.25
C TRP A 172 13.10 13.80 3.38
N LEU A 173 11.87 13.41 3.76
CA LEU A 173 10.64 13.83 3.04
C LEU A 173 10.48 15.35 3.03
N ARG A 174 10.85 16.02 4.12
CA ARG A 174 10.75 17.48 4.26
C ARG A 174 11.78 18.20 3.39
N GLU A 175 12.98 17.64 3.26
CA GLU A 175 14.09 18.23 2.54
C GLU A 175 13.99 18.00 1.02
N ASN A 176 13.55 16.81 0.61
CA ASN A 176 13.61 16.37 -0.79
C ASN A 176 12.24 16.38 -1.50
N GLY A 177 11.13 16.55 -0.77
CA GLY A 177 9.80 16.77 -1.38
C GLY A 177 9.10 15.52 -1.92
N GLY A 178 9.55 14.32 -1.50
CA GLY A 178 8.94 13.03 -1.83
C GLY A 178 7.77 12.62 -0.94
N GLY A 179 7.32 11.37 -1.08
CA GLY A 179 6.24 10.77 -0.30
C GLY A 179 6.56 9.35 0.19
N LEU A 180 5.78 8.85 1.16
CA LEU A 180 5.79 7.43 1.49
C LEU A 180 4.91 6.66 0.51
N GLY A 181 5.40 5.50 0.08
CA GLY A 181 4.66 4.46 -0.62
C GLY A 181 4.13 3.41 0.36
N PRO A 182 3.68 2.25 -0.16
CA PRO A 182 3.25 1.12 0.66
C PRO A 182 4.33 0.59 1.60
N LEU A 183 3.89 -0.13 2.64
CA LEU A 183 4.78 -0.95 3.46
C LEU A 183 5.46 -2.00 2.57
N ILE A 184 6.75 -2.21 2.77
CA ILE A 184 7.49 -3.28 2.10
C ILE A 184 7.10 -4.61 2.77
N PRO A 185 6.61 -5.60 2.00
CA PRO A 185 6.17 -6.88 2.54
C PRO A 185 7.34 -7.73 3.06
N ASN A 186 7.01 -8.71 3.90
CA ASN A 186 7.92 -9.74 4.42
C ASN A 186 9.09 -9.27 5.29
N LEU A 187 9.07 -8.00 5.71
CA LEU A 187 10.03 -7.44 6.66
C LEU A 187 9.76 -7.88 8.10
N GLY A 188 10.82 -8.10 8.87
CA GLY A 188 10.68 -8.32 10.31
C GLY A 188 10.16 -7.09 11.06
N LEU A 189 10.52 -5.88 10.60
CA LEU A 189 9.89 -4.63 11.07
C LEU A 189 8.37 -4.56 10.80
N GLY A 190 7.89 -5.31 9.81
CA GLY A 190 6.46 -5.47 9.50
C GLY A 190 5.77 -6.54 10.35
N GLY A 191 6.50 -7.20 11.26
CA GLY A 191 6.02 -8.32 12.08
C GLY A 191 6.07 -9.68 11.37
N ASP A 192 6.75 -9.79 10.23
CA ASP A 192 6.94 -11.06 9.53
C ASP A 192 8.15 -11.80 10.11
N THR A 193 7.93 -13.00 10.66
CA THR A 193 8.99 -13.80 11.30
C THR A 193 10.04 -14.33 10.33
N ARG A 194 9.82 -14.22 9.00
CA ARG A 194 10.83 -14.60 8.00
C ARG A 194 11.92 -13.55 7.85
N GLY A 195 11.63 -12.28 8.15
CA GLY A 195 12.63 -11.21 8.15
C GLY A 195 13.36 -10.99 6.82
N LEU A 196 12.67 -11.21 5.68
CA LEU A 196 13.30 -11.31 4.36
C LEU A 196 13.91 -9.99 3.90
N ILE A 197 14.89 -10.08 3.00
CA ILE A 197 15.57 -8.95 2.37
C ILE A 197 14.84 -8.59 1.06
N PRO A 198 14.13 -7.46 0.99
CA PRO A 198 13.48 -7.00 -0.23
C PRO A 198 14.51 -6.49 -1.23
N GLN A 199 14.37 -6.83 -2.51
CA GLN A 199 15.35 -6.42 -3.52
C GLN A 199 14.70 -5.91 -4.81
N GLY A 200 13.99 -6.77 -5.54
CA GLY A 200 13.40 -6.39 -6.82
C GLY A 200 12.05 -5.70 -6.68
N LEU A 201 11.80 -4.73 -7.57
CA LEU A 201 10.53 -4.02 -7.67
C LEU A 201 10.04 -4.01 -9.14
N GLY A 202 8.76 -4.30 -9.35
CA GLY A 202 8.11 -4.38 -10.66
C GLY A 202 6.63 -4.00 -10.59
N ILE A 203 5.94 -4.02 -11.72
CA ILE A 203 4.50 -3.77 -11.81
C ILE A 203 3.84 -4.89 -12.62
N ASP A 204 2.70 -5.39 -12.15
CA ASP A 204 1.79 -6.17 -12.99
C ASP A 204 0.91 -5.21 -13.80
N PRO A 205 1.09 -5.11 -15.13
CA PRO A 205 0.35 -4.14 -15.94
C PRO A 205 -1.15 -4.45 -16.05
N GLU A 206 -1.60 -5.67 -15.73
CA GLU A 206 -3.01 -6.02 -15.78
C GLU A 206 -3.79 -5.47 -14.58
N THR A 207 -3.23 -5.61 -13.38
CA THR A 207 -3.89 -5.18 -12.12
C THR A 207 -3.43 -3.80 -11.64
N GLY A 208 -2.24 -3.39 -12.06
CA GLY A 208 -1.52 -2.24 -11.51
C GLY A 208 -0.95 -2.50 -10.12
N TRP A 209 -0.82 -3.75 -9.70
CA TRP A 209 -0.18 -4.09 -8.42
C TRP A 209 1.34 -4.00 -8.52
N ILE A 210 1.96 -3.53 -7.46
CA ILE A 210 3.41 -3.56 -7.29
C ILE A 210 3.82 -5.01 -7.05
N ILE A 211 4.86 -5.46 -7.73
CA ILE A 211 5.52 -6.74 -7.51
C ILE A 211 6.80 -6.47 -6.72
N GLN A 212 6.95 -7.11 -5.56
CA GLN A 212 8.15 -7.06 -4.73
C GLN A 212 8.74 -8.47 -4.64
N THR A 213 10.02 -8.63 -4.95
CA THR A 213 10.76 -9.85 -4.65
C THR A 213 11.60 -9.68 -3.40
N SER A 214 11.65 -10.72 -2.57
CA SER A 214 12.44 -10.75 -1.34
C SER A 214 13.14 -12.08 -1.21
N TYR A 215 14.33 -12.12 -0.60
CA TYR A 215 15.12 -13.34 -0.44
C TYR A 215 15.63 -13.50 1.00
N SER A 216 16.10 -14.69 1.38
CA SER A 216 16.75 -14.91 2.68
C SER A 216 18.26 -14.84 2.53
N LYS A 217 18.94 -14.19 3.48
CA LYS A 217 20.39 -13.95 3.42
C LYS A 217 21.21 -15.23 3.23
N ASP A 218 20.81 -16.29 3.91
CA ASP A 218 21.53 -17.56 3.97
C ASP A 218 21.06 -18.56 2.90
N GLY A 219 20.09 -18.18 2.06
CA GLY A 219 19.47 -19.05 1.07
C GLY A 219 18.78 -20.29 1.68
N ASP A 220 18.46 -20.22 2.97
CA ASP A 220 17.79 -21.27 3.74
C ASP A 220 16.28 -21.35 3.48
N GLN A 221 15.72 -20.31 2.88
CA GLN A 221 14.32 -20.20 2.48
C GLN A 221 14.23 -19.79 1.01
N PRO A 222 13.19 -20.23 0.28
CA PRO A 222 12.98 -19.77 -1.09
C PRO A 222 12.77 -18.25 -1.16
N SER A 223 13.20 -17.64 -2.25
CA SER A 223 12.79 -16.26 -2.56
C SER A 223 11.28 -16.19 -2.69
N VAL A 224 10.72 -15.06 -2.28
CA VAL A 224 9.29 -14.78 -2.25
C VAL A 224 8.97 -13.68 -3.25
N LEU A 225 7.80 -13.78 -3.86
CA LEU A 225 7.18 -12.70 -4.61
C LEU A 225 5.88 -12.29 -3.94
N SER A 226 5.80 -11.02 -3.60
CA SER A 226 4.63 -10.39 -3.01
C SER A 226 4.03 -9.39 -3.99
N MET A 227 2.70 -9.34 -4.07
CA MET A 227 1.99 -8.32 -4.85
C MET A 227 1.25 -7.39 -3.91
N VAL A 228 1.53 -6.10 -4.01
CA VAL A 228 0.94 -5.05 -3.16
C VAL A 228 0.05 -4.18 -4.02
N ASP A 229 -1.19 -3.97 -3.59
CA ASP A 229 -2.03 -2.94 -4.20
C ASP A 229 -1.49 -1.56 -3.80
N PRO A 230 -0.87 -0.79 -4.71
CA PRO A 230 -0.24 0.50 -4.38
C PRO A 230 -1.24 1.49 -3.81
N ARG A 231 -2.52 1.27 -4.12
CA ARG A 231 -3.60 2.15 -3.72
C ARG A 231 -3.89 1.92 -2.22
N THR A 232 -4.14 0.66 -1.81
CA THR A 232 -4.53 0.37 -0.41
C THR A 232 -3.32 0.16 0.51
N GLY A 233 -2.14 -0.07 -0.07
CA GLY A 233 -0.96 -0.57 0.64
C GLY A 233 -1.12 -1.99 1.17
N ARG A 234 -2.17 -2.71 0.75
CA ARG A 234 -2.40 -4.10 1.20
C ARG A 234 -1.64 -5.07 0.31
N GLU A 235 -0.98 -6.01 0.94
CA GLU A 235 -0.51 -7.23 0.28
C GLU A 235 -1.73 -8.05 -0.19
N MET A 236 -1.71 -8.38 -1.47
CA MET A 236 -2.74 -9.14 -2.18
C MET A 236 -2.32 -10.60 -2.39
N VAL A 237 -1.02 -10.81 -2.59
CA VAL A 237 -0.39 -12.09 -2.89
C VAL A 237 0.94 -12.16 -2.16
N ASP A 238 1.29 -13.34 -1.66
CA ASP A 238 2.57 -13.72 -1.09
C ASP A 238 2.82 -15.19 -1.51
N VAL A 239 3.84 -15.44 -2.33
CA VAL A 239 4.16 -16.77 -2.86
C VAL A 239 5.66 -17.05 -2.89
N GLU A 240 6.03 -18.29 -2.62
CA GLU A 240 7.39 -18.77 -2.83
C GLU A 240 7.68 -18.98 -4.33
N LEU A 241 8.86 -18.61 -4.77
CA LEU A 241 9.35 -18.84 -6.13
C LEU A 241 10.05 -20.20 -6.21
N GLY A 242 9.68 -21.00 -7.20
CA GLY A 242 10.31 -22.28 -7.52
C GLY A 242 11.55 -22.15 -8.40
N GLY A 243 12.35 -23.22 -8.45
CA GLY A 243 13.48 -23.39 -9.38
C GLY A 243 13.11 -24.24 -10.61
N TYR A 244 14.09 -24.58 -11.46
CA TYR A 244 13.85 -25.42 -12.64
C TYR A 244 14.83 -26.59 -12.74
N GLY A 245 14.34 -27.82 -12.63
CA GLY A 245 15.20 -29.01 -12.68
C GLY A 245 16.22 -29.00 -11.54
N ASP A 246 17.50 -28.96 -11.88
CA ASP A 246 18.61 -28.86 -10.90
C ASP A 246 19.01 -27.40 -10.59
N ILE A 247 18.39 -26.41 -11.25
CA ILE A 247 18.64 -24.99 -10.98
C ILE A 247 17.75 -24.58 -9.80
N PRO A 248 18.33 -24.07 -8.70
CA PRO A 248 17.56 -23.67 -7.52
C PRO A 248 16.63 -22.48 -7.81
N THR A 249 15.78 -22.17 -6.84
CA THR A 249 15.00 -20.92 -6.81
C THR A 249 15.89 -19.69 -7.01
N PRO A 250 15.37 -18.57 -7.56
CA PRO A 250 16.09 -17.30 -7.59
C PRO A 250 16.72 -16.97 -6.22
N ASP A 251 17.97 -16.52 -6.24
CA ASP A 251 18.72 -16.05 -5.08
C ASP A 251 19.29 -14.68 -5.45
N HIS A 252 19.25 -13.72 -4.52
CA HIS A 252 19.45 -12.30 -4.84
C HIS A 252 18.57 -11.86 -6.03
N ALA A 253 17.25 -11.94 -5.82
CA ALA A 253 16.21 -11.70 -6.80
C ALA A 253 16.00 -10.21 -7.14
N GLY A 254 17.05 -9.49 -7.53
CA GLY A 254 17.04 -8.02 -7.58
C GLY A 254 16.35 -7.37 -8.78
N GLY A 255 16.05 -8.13 -9.84
CA GLY A 255 15.24 -7.65 -10.96
C GLY A 255 13.91 -8.38 -11.03
N VAL A 256 12.80 -7.64 -11.14
CA VAL A 256 11.48 -8.22 -11.41
C VAL A 256 10.65 -7.32 -12.31
N SER A 257 10.02 -7.89 -13.33
CA SER A 257 9.14 -7.16 -14.24
C SER A 257 8.09 -8.08 -14.85
N SER A 258 6.94 -7.54 -15.24
CA SER A 258 5.92 -8.30 -15.94
C SER A 258 5.45 -7.60 -17.22
N ASP A 259 5.16 -8.40 -18.24
CA ASP A 259 4.44 -7.95 -19.45
C ASP A 259 2.92 -8.25 -19.38
N GLY A 260 2.44 -8.68 -18.21
CA GLY A 260 1.07 -9.12 -17.92
C GLY A 260 0.82 -10.61 -18.15
N THR A 261 1.52 -11.22 -19.12
CA THR A 261 1.45 -12.67 -19.37
C THR A 261 2.46 -13.42 -18.52
N TYR A 262 3.69 -12.94 -18.52
CA TYR A 262 4.82 -13.50 -17.83
C TYR A 262 5.41 -12.50 -16.83
N THR A 263 5.95 -13.03 -15.75
CA THR A 263 6.79 -12.30 -14.80
C THR A 263 8.19 -12.86 -14.87
N TYR A 264 9.16 -11.97 -15.04
CA TYR A 264 10.58 -12.28 -15.18
C TYR A 264 11.28 -11.89 -13.89
N VAL A 265 11.98 -12.82 -13.27
CA VAL A 265 12.76 -12.58 -12.05
C VAL A 265 14.22 -12.86 -12.36
N THR A 266 15.09 -11.87 -12.19
CA THR A 266 16.53 -12.04 -12.35
C THR A 266 17.16 -12.49 -11.05
N SER A 267 18.18 -13.33 -11.14
CA SER A 267 18.95 -13.88 -10.03
C SER A 267 20.42 -13.63 -10.32
N SER A 268 21.11 -12.92 -9.43
CA SER A 268 22.56 -12.68 -9.53
C SER A 268 23.40 -13.81 -8.94
N GLY A 269 22.82 -15.01 -8.76
CA GLY A 269 23.55 -16.22 -8.37
C GLY A 269 24.65 -16.60 -9.37
N ASN A 270 25.36 -17.70 -9.09
CA ASN A 270 26.43 -18.21 -9.95
C ASN A 270 26.11 -19.61 -10.50
N PRO A 271 25.72 -19.77 -11.78
CA PRO A 271 25.60 -18.70 -12.78
C PRO A 271 24.34 -17.85 -12.59
N SER A 272 24.33 -16.68 -13.23
CA SER A 272 23.22 -15.73 -13.13
C SER A 272 22.12 -16.07 -14.13
N HIS A 273 20.86 -15.82 -13.77
CA HIS A 273 19.70 -16.28 -14.57
C HIS A 273 18.54 -15.29 -14.62
N VAL A 274 17.68 -15.45 -15.63
CA VAL A 274 16.30 -14.94 -15.67
C VAL A 274 15.34 -16.10 -15.63
N PHE A 275 14.50 -16.14 -14.60
CA PHE A 275 13.40 -17.08 -14.44
C PHE A 275 12.13 -16.47 -15.01
N THR A 276 11.36 -17.26 -15.76
CA THR A 276 10.09 -16.81 -16.35
C THR A 276 8.94 -17.60 -15.73
N TYR A 277 8.01 -16.90 -15.10
CA TYR A 277 6.81 -17.45 -14.46
C TYR A 277 5.55 -16.98 -15.20
N LEU A 278 4.47 -17.78 -15.15
CA LEU A 278 3.15 -17.29 -15.55
C LEU A 278 2.64 -16.30 -14.51
N THR A 279 2.38 -15.05 -14.93
CA THR A 279 1.86 -14.01 -14.01
C THR A 279 0.52 -14.43 -13.41
N SER A 280 -0.31 -15.19 -14.15
CA SER A 280 -1.58 -15.71 -13.64
C SER A 280 -1.41 -16.72 -12.50
N GLU A 281 -0.36 -17.54 -12.52
CA GLU A 281 -0.10 -18.52 -11.45
C GLU A 281 0.39 -17.83 -10.19
N LEU A 282 1.29 -16.85 -10.34
CA LEU A 282 1.71 -15.98 -9.24
C LEU A 282 0.50 -15.27 -8.62
N ARG A 283 -0.35 -14.63 -9.43
CA ARG A 283 -1.56 -13.93 -8.96
C ARG A 283 -2.56 -14.80 -8.20
N ASN A 284 -2.68 -16.08 -8.58
CA ASN A 284 -3.61 -16.99 -7.90
C ASN A 284 -3.16 -17.33 -6.47
N GLY A 285 -1.88 -17.14 -6.16
CA GLY A 285 -1.32 -17.53 -4.87
C GLY A 285 -1.23 -19.05 -4.70
N GLY A 286 -0.79 -19.48 -3.51
CA GLY A 286 -0.75 -20.89 -3.16
C GLY A 286 0.13 -21.17 -1.95
N SER A 287 0.07 -22.41 -1.46
CA SER A 287 0.93 -22.89 -0.37
C SER A 287 2.14 -23.69 -0.87
N THR A 288 2.38 -23.69 -2.18
CA THR A 288 3.50 -24.40 -2.83
C THR A 288 4.26 -23.41 -3.70
N PRO A 289 5.59 -23.56 -3.84
CA PRO A 289 6.35 -22.75 -4.77
C PRO A 289 5.75 -22.76 -6.17
N VAL A 290 5.78 -21.61 -6.84
CA VAL A 290 5.36 -21.46 -8.24
C VAL A 290 6.56 -21.75 -9.12
N ASP A 291 6.46 -22.77 -9.97
CA ASP A 291 7.56 -23.18 -10.85
C ASP A 291 7.66 -22.28 -12.10
N PRO A 292 8.86 -22.03 -12.63
CA PRO A 292 9.04 -21.35 -13.90
C PRO A 292 8.54 -22.22 -15.06
N ILE A 293 8.10 -21.57 -16.13
CA ILE A 293 7.45 -22.23 -17.29
C ILE A 293 8.40 -23.05 -18.16
N GLY A 294 9.70 -22.90 -17.94
CA GLY A 294 10.76 -23.47 -18.77
C GLY A 294 12.14 -23.21 -18.19
N PRO A 295 13.20 -23.67 -18.90
CA PRO A 295 14.57 -23.46 -18.46
C PRO A 295 14.90 -21.96 -18.37
N PRO A 296 15.46 -21.49 -17.24
CA PRO A 296 15.89 -20.11 -17.09
C PRO A 296 16.91 -19.69 -18.15
N THR A 297 16.87 -18.42 -18.55
CA THR A 297 17.89 -17.87 -19.47
C THR A 297 19.15 -17.53 -18.68
N GLU A 298 20.27 -18.14 -19.05
CA GLU A 298 21.59 -17.83 -18.46
C GLU A 298 22.04 -16.42 -18.87
N LEU A 299 22.58 -15.68 -17.91
CA LEU A 299 23.06 -14.32 -18.06
C LEU A 299 24.59 -14.26 -17.96
N PRO A 300 25.25 -13.20 -18.46
CA PRO A 300 26.64 -12.92 -18.15
C PRO A 300 26.90 -12.89 -16.63
N ASP A 301 28.10 -13.30 -16.22
CA ASP A 301 28.50 -13.31 -14.81
C ASP A 301 28.23 -11.96 -14.12
N GLY A 302 27.54 -12.01 -12.98
CA GLY A 302 27.20 -10.85 -12.16
C GLY A 302 26.07 -9.97 -12.72
N ALA A 303 25.50 -10.31 -13.89
CA ALA A 303 24.27 -9.71 -14.36
C ALA A 303 23.07 -10.30 -13.60
N GLY A 304 21.97 -9.57 -13.53
CA GLY A 304 20.78 -10.00 -12.78
C GLY A 304 20.67 -9.42 -11.39
N ALA A 305 21.55 -8.46 -11.05
CA ALA A 305 21.41 -7.63 -9.86
C ALA A 305 20.16 -6.75 -9.92
N TYR A 306 19.75 -6.37 -11.14
CA TYR A 306 18.50 -5.66 -11.41
C TYR A 306 18.05 -5.89 -12.85
N GLY A 307 16.78 -5.62 -13.12
CA GLY A 307 16.25 -5.69 -14.47
C GLY A 307 14.81 -5.21 -14.59
N THR A 308 14.43 -4.85 -15.81
CA THR A 308 13.08 -4.35 -16.15
C THR A 308 12.74 -4.67 -17.60
N VAL A 309 11.45 -4.61 -17.96
CA VAL A 309 10.99 -4.75 -19.35
C VAL A 309 10.39 -3.43 -19.83
N LYS A 310 10.85 -2.95 -20.99
CA LYS A 310 10.27 -1.80 -21.70
C LYS A 310 10.17 -2.12 -23.19
N ASP A 311 9.00 -1.87 -23.77
CA ASP A 311 8.71 -2.08 -25.20
C ASP A 311 9.08 -3.47 -25.74
N GLY A 312 8.91 -4.51 -24.91
CA GLY A 312 9.21 -5.90 -25.27
C GLY A 312 10.70 -6.26 -25.23
N VAL A 313 11.56 -5.37 -24.73
CA VAL A 313 12.98 -5.60 -24.48
C VAL A 313 13.19 -5.79 -22.99
N LEU A 314 13.89 -6.86 -22.61
CA LEU A 314 14.34 -7.08 -21.24
C LEU A 314 15.72 -6.44 -21.06
N TYR A 315 15.84 -5.59 -20.05
CA TYR A 315 17.07 -4.95 -19.63
C TYR A 315 17.55 -5.59 -18.34
N VAL A 316 18.81 -6.04 -18.29
CA VAL A 316 19.38 -6.70 -17.12
C VAL A 316 20.77 -6.17 -16.84
N GLY A 317 21.03 -5.78 -15.60
CA GLY A 317 22.28 -5.12 -15.24
C GLY A 317 23.12 -5.83 -14.20
N THR A 318 24.38 -5.39 -14.10
CA THR A 318 25.38 -5.89 -13.14
C THR A 318 25.56 -4.95 -11.96
N HIS A 319 25.90 -5.50 -10.80
CA HIS A 319 26.40 -4.75 -9.66
C HIS A 319 27.93 -4.76 -9.64
N VAL A 320 28.55 -3.59 -9.48
CA VAL A 320 30.01 -3.42 -9.29
C VAL A 320 30.24 -2.53 -8.08
N SER A 321 31.12 -2.94 -7.16
CA SER A 321 31.46 -2.15 -5.96
C SER A 321 32.18 -0.84 -6.33
N ASP A 322 31.78 0.29 -5.73
CA ASP A 322 32.44 1.59 -5.94
C ASP A 322 33.90 1.58 -5.45
N ILE A 323 34.82 2.09 -6.27
CA ILE A 323 36.26 2.14 -5.98
C ILE A 323 36.79 3.56 -5.68
N GLY A 324 35.93 4.58 -5.55
CA GLY A 324 36.34 5.86 -4.94
C GLY A 324 35.80 7.16 -5.54
N GLY A 325 34.72 7.13 -6.32
CA GLY A 325 34.12 8.33 -6.93
C GLY A 325 32.78 8.77 -6.34
N GLY A 326 32.16 7.94 -5.49
CA GLY A 326 30.80 8.18 -5.04
C GLY A 326 29.81 8.02 -6.20
N GLY A 327 30.06 7.12 -7.14
CA GLY A 327 29.10 6.54 -8.08
C GLY A 327 28.33 7.41 -9.09
N ASN A 328 28.43 8.74 -9.05
CA ASN A 328 27.67 9.61 -9.96
C ASN A 328 28.45 10.02 -11.22
N GLN A 329 29.78 9.85 -11.23
CA GLN A 329 30.62 10.15 -12.39
C GLN A 329 31.04 8.85 -13.08
N TYR A 330 31.43 8.97 -14.35
CA TYR A 330 32.06 7.85 -15.05
C TYR A 330 33.48 7.67 -14.53
N ASP A 331 33.71 6.59 -13.79
CA ASP A 331 34.98 6.32 -13.12
C ASP A 331 35.92 5.41 -13.93
N GLY A 332 35.40 4.79 -15.00
CA GLY A 332 36.15 3.94 -15.91
C GLY A 332 35.39 2.68 -16.31
N ALA A 333 35.79 2.03 -17.41
CA ALA A 333 35.09 0.87 -17.94
C ALA A 333 35.13 -0.37 -17.04
N ASP A 334 36.12 -0.46 -16.15
CA ASP A 334 36.29 -1.57 -15.20
C ASP A 334 35.55 -1.32 -13.88
N ASP A 335 35.12 -0.07 -13.64
CA ASP A 335 34.56 0.38 -12.36
C ASP A 335 33.05 0.60 -12.44
N ASP A 336 32.53 0.83 -13.64
CA ASP A 336 31.10 0.95 -13.93
C ASP A 336 30.41 -0.42 -14.10
N GLY A 337 29.11 -0.43 -13.79
CA GLY A 337 28.23 -1.54 -14.13
C GLY A 337 27.94 -1.62 -15.64
N LYS A 338 27.26 -2.69 -16.04
CA LYS A 338 26.84 -2.95 -17.42
C LYS A 338 25.36 -3.27 -17.44
N LEU A 339 24.63 -2.67 -18.38
CA LEU A 339 23.26 -3.02 -18.73
C LEU A 339 23.25 -3.75 -20.06
N TYR A 340 22.60 -4.91 -20.09
CA TYR A 340 22.41 -5.74 -21.28
C TYR A 340 20.95 -5.68 -21.73
N ALA A 341 20.72 -5.72 -23.04
CA ALA A 341 19.39 -5.83 -23.63
C ALA A 341 19.16 -7.23 -24.21
N TYR A 342 17.92 -7.70 -24.11
CA TYR A 342 17.48 -8.99 -24.61
C TYR A 342 16.16 -8.87 -25.35
N VAL A 343 16.04 -9.64 -26.43
CA VAL A 343 14.81 -9.78 -27.20
C VAL A 343 14.15 -11.11 -26.88
N SER A 344 12.82 -11.13 -26.83
CA SER A 344 12.05 -12.34 -26.55
C SER A 344 12.26 -13.40 -27.65
N ASP A 345 12.39 -14.66 -27.25
CA ASP A 345 12.39 -15.79 -28.18
C ASP A 345 10.97 -16.26 -28.60
N GLY A 346 9.93 -15.63 -28.04
CA GLY A 346 8.51 -15.96 -28.28
C GLY A 346 7.97 -17.15 -27.49
N HIS A 347 8.78 -17.76 -26.63
CA HIS A 347 8.45 -18.93 -25.81
C HIS A 347 8.75 -18.73 -24.32
N GLY A 348 8.96 -17.46 -23.92
CA GLY A 348 9.26 -17.07 -22.54
C GLY A 348 10.75 -17.12 -22.19
N GLY A 349 11.62 -17.39 -23.17
CA GLY A 349 13.07 -17.22 -23.05
C GLY A 349 13.54 -15.92 -23.69
N TRP A 350 14.83 -15.63 -23.51
CA TRP A 350 15.46 -14.38 -23.90
C TRP A 350 16.75 -14.62 -24.69
N VAL A 351 16.97 -13.83 -25.74
CA VAL A 351 18.20 -13.85 -26.54
C VAL A 351 18.87 -12.49 -26.43
N ARG A 352 20.14 -12.48 -26.05
CA ARG A 352 20.91 -11.24 -25.89
C ARG A 352 21.02 -10.50 -27.22
N ASP A 353 20.71 -9.20 -27.20
CA ASP A 353 20.96 -8.30 -28.31
C ASP A 353 22.44 -7.85 -28.30
N THR A 354 23.22 -8.41 -29.22
CA THR A 354 24.64 -8.07 -29.36
C THR A 354 24.88 -6.77 -30.11
N SER A 355 23.83 -6.17 -30.70
CA SER A 355 23.92 -4.86 -31.38
C SER A 355 23.72 -3.67 -30.43
N PHE A 356 23.19 -3.91 -29.24
CA PHE A 356 22.97 -2.90 -28.20
C PHE A 356 24.27 -2.18 -27.78
N GLY A 357 24.18 -0.89 -27.43
CA GLY A 357 25.32 -0.03 -27.11
C GLY A 357 26.28 0.14 -28.29
N GLY A 358 25.73 0.39 -29.49
CA GLY A 358 26.52 0.55 -30.72
C GLY A 358 27.35 -0.68 -31.10
N GLY A 359 26.89 -1.88 -30.77
CA GLY A 359 27.55 -3.16 -31.04
C GLY A 359 28.50 -3.64 -29.95
N ALA A 360 28.61 -2.95 -28.81
CA ALA A 360 29.31 -3.46 -27.63
C ALA A 360 28.54 -4.61 -26.94
N GLY A 361 27.24 -4.69 -27.19
CA GLY A 361 26.30 -5.61 -26.58
C GLY A 361 25.92 -5.23 -25.15
N TYR A 362 26.24 -4.02 -24.70
CA TYR A 362 25.90 -3.44 -23.39
C TYR A 362 26.11 -1.92 -23.39
N VAL A 363 25.51 -1.22 -22.43
CA VAL A 363 25.84 0.18 -22.07
C VAL A 363 26.37 0.25 -20.63
N HIS A 364 27.15 1.27 -20.32
CA HIS A 364 27.64 1.48 -18.96
C HIS A 364 26.56 2.00 -18.02
N THR A 365 26.59 1.58 -16.77
CA THR A 365 25.68 2.03 -15.70
C THR A 365 26.46 2.48 -14.48
N PRO A 366 25.85 3.29 -13.59
CA PRO A 366 26.50 3.67 -12.35
C PRO A 366 26.99 2.43 -11.57
N PRO A 367 28.13 2.51 -10.87
CA PRO A 367 28.50 1.46 -9.93
C PRO A 367 27.42 1.33 -8.86
N GLN A 368 27.37 0.15 -8.25
CA GLN A 368 26.44 -0.19 -7.18
C GLN A 368 24.95 -0.03 -7.55
N ALA A 369 24.62 -0.04 -8.84
CA ALA A 369 23.25 -0.01 -9.30
C ALA A 369 22.48 -1.28 -8.84
N GLN A 370 21.25 -1.06 -8.35
CA GLN A 370 20.35 -2.08 -7.80
C GLN A 370 18.96 -2.06 -8.45
N GLY A 371 18.68 -1.09 -9.30
CA GLY A 371 17.39 -0.93 -9.96
C GLY A 371 17.51 -0.04 -11.19
N VAL A 372 16.59 -0.22 -12.14
CA VAL A 372 16.54 0.59 -13.36
C VAL A 372 15.11 0.79 -13.83
N VAL A 373 14.80 2.03 -14.23
CA VAL A 373 13.65 2.38 -15.06
C VAL A 373 14.17 2.82 -16.42
N VAL A 374 13.57 2.32 -17.50
CA VAL A 374 13.93 2.66 -18.88
C VAL A 374 12.86 3.56 -19.47
N ARG A 375 13.24 4.79 -19.84
CA ARG A 375 12.40 5.76 -20.54
C ARG A 375 12.90 5.94 -21.97
N ASP A 376 12.17 6.71 -22.77
CA ASP A 376 12.48 6.87 -24.19
C ASP A 376 13.81 7.63 -24.43
N GLY A 377 14.12 8.62 -23.57
CA GLY A 377 15.35 9.42 -23.66
C GLY A 377 16.40 9.14 -22.58
N GLU A 378 16.02 8.48 -21.48
CA GLU A 378 16.91 8.28 -20.34
C GLU A 378 16.70 6.94 -19.63
N TYR A 379 17.70 6.58 -18.84
CA TYR A 379 17.65 5.59 -17.79
C TYR A 379 17.58 6.30 -16.44
N VAL A 380 16.80 5.76 -15.50
CA VAL A 380 16.89 6.14 -14.09
C VAL A 380 17.40 4.93 -13.34
N PHE A 381 18.51 5.07 -12.60
CA PHE A 381 19.09 4.01 -11.79
C PHE A 381 18.92 4.31 -10.30
N SER A 382 18.67 3.29 -9.51
CA SER A 382 18.90 3.35 -8.06
C SER A 382 20.27 2.75 -7.72
N THR A 383 20.98 3.33 -6.76
CA THR A 383 22.28 2.82 -6.29
C THR A 383 22.31 2.67 -4.77
N SER A 384 22.81 1.54 -4.27
CA SER A 384 22.95 1.25 -2.84
C SER A 384 24.41 1.31 -2.40
N LEU A 385 24.74 2.22 -1.48
CA LEU A 385 26.10 2.38 -0.95
C LEU A 385 26.35 1.58 0.34
N GLY A 386 25.40 0.73 0.74
CA GLY A 386 25.43 -0.05 1.96
C GLY A 386 24.71 0.60 3.13
N ARG A 387 24.91 0.04 4.32
CA ARG A 387 24.12 0.32 5.53
C ARG A 387 24.41 1.65 6.23
N ASP A 388 25.48 2.33 5.85
CA ASP A 388 26.01 3.53 6.50
C ASP A 388 25.94 4.77 5.60
N LYS A 389 25.35 4.64 4.40
CA LYS A 389 25.34 5.69 3.37
C LYS A 389 24.00 5.76 2.66
N ALA A 390 23.62 6.98 2.29
CA ALA A 390 22.42 7.26 1.52
C ALA A 390 22.43 6.54 0.17
N GLY A 391 21.28 5.94 -0.17
CA GLY A 391 21.01 5.49 -1.53
C GLY A 391 20.84 6.69 -2.47
N ARG A 392 20.74 6.43 -3.78
CA ARG A 392 20.59 7.52 -4.77
C ARG A 392 19.74 7.11 -5.96
N LEU A 393 19.10 8.10 -6.58
CA LEU A 393 18.62 8.03 -7.95
C LEU A 393 19.56 8.80 -8.88
N ILE A 394 19.93 8.20 -10.00
CA ILE A 394 20.81 8.78 -11.02
C ILE A 394 20.10 8.70 -12.36
N VAL A 395 19.82 9.87 -12.95
CA VAL A 395 19.35 9.95 -14.33
C VAL A 395 20.55 9.88 -15.27
N GLN A 396 20.48 9.02 -16.27
CA GLN A 396 21.52 8.85 -17.28
C GLN A 396 20.90 8.92 -18.68
N GLU A 397 21.51 9.68 -19.59
CA GLU A 397 21.08 9.71 -21.00
C GLU A 397 21.09 8.30 -21.61
N ARG A 398 20.10 8.02 -22.46
CA ARG A 398 19.99 6.75 -23.18
C ARG A 398 20.87 6.75 -24.43
N GLN A 399 21.75 5.75 -24.55
CA GLN A 399 22.69 5.59 -25.67
C GLN A 399 22.67 4.14 -26.19
N ASP A 400 21.55 3.73 -26.78
CA ASP A 400 21.34 2.34 -27.20
C ASP A 400 22.11 1.97 -28.47
N ASP A 401 22.41 2.95 -29.32
CA ASP A 401 23.00 2.80 -30.64
C ASP A 401 24.45 3.32 -30.73
N GLU A 402 24.98 3.86 -29.62
CA GLU A 402 26.35 4.35 -29.52
C GLU A 402 27.13 3.60 -28.42
N PRO A 403 28.43 3.31 -28.63
CA PRO A 403 29.26 2.75 -27.59
C PRO A 403 29.67 3.83 -26.59
N GLY A 404 29.40 3.62 -25.30
CA GLY A 404 29.84 4.56 -24.28
C GLY A 404 28.98 4.59 -23.02
N ASN A 405 29.13 5.68 -22.28
CA ASN A 405 28.33 6.03 -21.13
C ASN A 405 27.48 7.26 -21.47
N GLY A 406 26.18 7.18 -21.22
CA GLY A 406 25.33 8.36 -21.24
C GLY A 406 25.77 9.37 -20.19
N ASP A 407 25.53 10.65 -20.45
CA ASP A 407 25.76 11.70 -19.46
C ASP A 407 24.87 11.45 -18.23
N ARG A 408 25.47 11.55 -17.03
CA ARG A 408 24.79 11.36 -15.75
C ARG A 408 24.45 12.71 -15.13
N GLY A 409 23.21 12.85 -14.67
CA GLY A 409 22.73 14.01 -13.94
C GLY A 409 23.26 14.07 -12.49
N GLU A 410 22.84 15.10 -11.76
CA GLU A 410 23.06 15.17 -10.31
C GLU A 410 22.28 14.04 -9.63
N ALA A 411 22.88 13.42 -8.61
CA ALA A 411 22.17 12.40 -7.85
C ALA A 411 21.14 13.01 -6.93
N TYR A 412 19.99 12.36 -6.88
CA TYR A 412 18.95 12.61 -5.90
C TYR A 412 19.11 11.63 -4.74
N GLU A 413 19.24 12.14 -3.52
CA GLU A 413 19.52 11.33 -2.33
C GLU A 413 18.28 10.54 -1.87
N LEU A 414 18.47 9.28 -1.48
CA LEU A 414 17.45 8.38 -0.94
C LEU A 414 17.85 7.88 0.46
N PRO A 415 16.89 7.31 1.23
CA PRO A 415 17.20 6.47 2.38
C PRO A 415 18.23 5.37 2.07
N TYR A 416 18.82 4.83 3.14
CA TYR A 416 19.92 3.87 3.05
C TYR A 416 19.45 2.56 2.44
N MET A 417 20.36 1.89 1.72
CA MET A 417 20.10 0.59 1.08
C MET A 417 18.93 0.59 0.10
N SER A 418 18.90 1.56 -0.83
CA SER A 418 17.91 1.61 -1.90
C SER A 418 18.14 0.52 -2.95
N GLU A 419 17.10 -0.26 -3.25
CA GLU A 419 17.15 -1.39 -4.18
C GLU A 419 16.31 -1.12 -5.43
N GLY A 420 15.47 -2.06 -5.85
CA GLY A 420 14.63 -1.96 -7.03
C GLY A 420 13.76 -0.71 -7.07
N ILE A 421 13.55 -0.22 -8.30
CA ILE A 421 12.74 0.96 -8.60
C ILE A 421 11.75 0.67 -9.73
N ILE A 422 10.61 1.36 -9.67
CA ILE A 422 9.60 1.37 -10.74
C ILE A 422 9.15 2.81 -10.97
N GLU A 423 8.71 3.09 -12.18
CA GLU A 423 7.92 4.29 -12.44
C GLU A 423 6.44 3.97 -12.25
N LEU A 424 5.81 4.66 -11.32
CA LEU A 424 4.38 4.56 -11.06
C LEU A 424 3.83 5.98 -10.89
N ASP A 425 2.88 6.35 -11.73
CA ASP A 425 2.10 7.59 -11.60
C ASP A 425 2.91 8.90 -11.74
N GLY A 426 3.98 8.86 -12.54
CA GLY A 426 4.89 10.01 -12.69
C GLY A 426 5.79 10.22 -11.48
N GLU A 427 5.92 9.20 -10.64
CA GLU A 427 6.85 9.10 -9.52
C GLU A 427 7.72 7.85 -9.70
N ILE A 428 8.96 7.92 -9.22
CA ILE A 428 9.80 6.75 -9.00
C ILE A 428 9.49 6.21 -7.61
N LEU A 429 9.01 4.98 -7.55
CA LEU A 429 8.91 4.22 -6.31
C LEU A 429 10.21 3.45 -6.08
N THR A 430 10.69 3.47 -4.85
CA THR A 430 11.91 2.77 -4.45
C THR A 430 11.69 1.89 -3.23
N THR A 431 12.23 0.68 -3.24
CA THR A 431 12.24 -0.26 -2.10
C THR A 431 13.60 -0.27 -1.39
N TYR A 432 13.66 -0.81 -0.17
CA TYR A 432 14.84 -0.73 0.69
C TYR A 432 15.09 -2.01 1.49
N GLU A 433 16.35 -2.49 1.52
CA GLU A 433 16.70 -3.63 2.37
C GLU A 433 16.72 -3.30 3.87
N SER A 434 16.81 -2.00 4.18
CA SER A 434 17.11 -1.47 5.51
C SER A 434 16.08 -1.82 6.59
N GLY A 435 14.92 -2.37 6.23
CA GLY A 435 13.92 -2.83 7.19
C GLY A 435 13.93 -4.35 7.47
N SER A 436 14.85 -5.11 6.88
CA SER A 436 14.94 -6.57 7.08
C SER A 436 15.72 -6.94 8.34
N ASP A 437 15.49 -8.15 8.86
CA ASP A 437 16.13 -8.62 10.11
C ASP A 437 17.65 -8.70 9.98
N HIS A 438 18.15 -8.98 8.78
CA HIS A 438 19.58 -9.05 8.52
C HIS A 438 20.31 -7.73 8.84
N TYR A 439 19.62 -6.60 8.67
CA TYR A 439 20.17 -5.27 8.92
C TYR A 439 19.62 -4.62 10.20
N GLY A 440 18.86 -5.38 10.99
CA GLY A 440 18.40 -4.98 12.30
C GLY A 440 19.52 -4.92 13.34
N PRO A 441 19.23 -4.39 14.54
CA PRO A 441 20.21 -4.26 15.60
C PRO A 441 20.66 -5.65 16.12
N ASP A 442 21.91 -6.01 15.85
CA ASP A 442 22.55 -7.25 16.33
C ASP A 442 23.38 -7.03 17.62
N GLY A 443 23.02 -6.00 18.40
CA GLY A 443 23.81 -5.50 19.52
C GLY A 443 24.90 -4.49 19.13
N SER A 444 24.90 -4.01 17.89
CA SER A 444 25.68 -2.85 17.46
C SER A 444 24.92 -1.54 17.70
N ASP A 445 25.49 -0.66 18.53
CA ASP A 445 24.99 0.70 18.82
C ASP A 445 25.25 1.65 17.63
N ASP A 446 24.88 1.27 16.41
CA ASP A 446 25.15 2.11 15.25
C ASP A 446 24.01 3.14 15.10
N GLU A 447 24.19 4.29 15.77
CA GLU A 447 23.26 5.44 15.73
C GLU A 447 22.99 5.94 14.29
N ASP A 448 23.83 5.54 13.34
CA ASP A 448 23.73 5.92 11.93
C ASP A 448 22.75 5.05 11.12
N LEU A 449 22.23 3.94 11.66
CA LEU A 449 21.26 3.09 10.94
C LEU A 449 19.96 3.85 10.61
N TRP A 450 19.47 3.65 9.39
CA TRP A 450 18.23 4.25 8.87
C TRP A 450 17.26 3.15 8.45
N ALA A 451 16.54 2.61 9.43
CA ALA A 451 15.49 1.63 9.19
C ALA A 451 14.37 2.25 8.34
N ASN A 452 14.06 1.68 7.18
CA ASN A 452 12.93 2.15 6.39
C ASN A 452 12.01 0.98 6.00
N PRO A 453 10.85 0.82 6.66
CA PRO A 453 9.92 -0.26 6.34
C PRO A 453 8.99 0.10 5.17
N TYR A 454 9.04 1.34 4.66
CA TYR A 454 8.17 1.81 3.58
C TYR A 454 8.94 2.00 2.29
N MET A 455 8.28 1.74 1.17
CA MET A 455 8.72 2.27 -0.12
C MET A 455 8.68 3.80 -0.05
N THR A 456 9.50 4.49 -0.83
CA THR A 456 9.39 5.95 -1.00
C THR A 456 8.95 6.29 -2.41
N ARG A 457 8.47 7.53 -2.60
CA ARG A 457 8.01 8.10 -3.86
C ARG A 457 8.77 9.37 -4.14
N THR A 458 9.39 9.46 -5.32
CA THR A 458 10.13 10.64 -5.79
C THR A 458 9.50 11.11 -7.09
N SER A 459 9.08 12.38 -7.19
CA SER A 459 8.47 12.86 -8.44
C SER A 459 9.49 12.94 -9.58
N LEU A 460 9.05 12.69 -10.82
CA LEU A 460 9.90 12.89 -12.00
C LEU A 460 10.43 14.33 -12.10
N GLU A 461 9.64 15.31 -11.67
CA GLU A 461 10.06 16.72 -11.62
C GLU A 461 11.25 16.93 -10.67
N ALA A 462 11.30 16.23 -9.53
CA ALA A 462 12.43 16.30 -8.60
C ALA A 462 13.73 15.74 -9.22
N LEU A 463 13.60 14.90 -10.25
CA LEU A 463 14.71 14.38 -11.05
C LEU A 463 15.02 15.24 -12.29
N GLY A 464 14.32 16.36 -12.47
CA GLY A 464 14.47 17.23 -13.64
C GLY A 464 13.83 16.68 -14.92
N LEU A 465 12.92 15.70 -14.81
CA LEU A 465 12.24 15.06 -15.93
C LEU A 465 10.85 15.70 -16.14
N SER A 466 10.52 16.10 -17.37
CA SER A 466 9.21 16.67 -17.75
C SER A 466 8.61 15.98 -18.97
N GLU A 467 7.29 15.80 -19.01
CA GLU A 467 6.56 15.19 -20.14
C GLU A 467 5.95 16.23 -21.11
N ASP A 468 5.89 15.88 -22.41
CA ASP A 468 5.02 16.55 -23.39
C ASP A 468 3.56 16.13 -23.17
N ILE A 469 2.66 17.10 -23.01
CA ILE A 469 1.26 16.89 -22.64
C ILE A 469 0.33 17.47 -23.73
N ASP A 470 -0.42 16.62 -24.44
CA ASP A 470 -1.55 17.00 -25.31
C ASP A 470 -2.87 16.82 -24.54
N VAL A 471 -3.75 17.84 -24.48
CA VAL A 471 -4.93 17.93 -23.60
C VAL A 471 -6.12 18.61 -24.29
N ASP A 472 -7.32 17.99 -24.26
CA ASP A 472 -8.60 18.65 -24.62
C ASP A 472 -9.20 19.43 -23.43
N PRO A 473 -9.25 20.79 -23.48
CA PRO A 473 -9.74 21.62 -22.39
C PRO A 473 -11.24 21.48 -22.07
N GLU A 474 -12.09 21.08 -23.01
CA GLU A 474 -13.53 20.91 -22.74
C GLU A 474 -13.81 19.62 -21.98
N SER A 475 -13.06 18.56 -22.27
CA SER A 475 -13.13 17.29 -21.54
C SER A 475 -12.76 17.47 -20.06
N LEU A 476 -11.77 18.33 -19.77
CA LEU A 476 -11.39 18.75 -18.42
C LEU A 476 -12.48 19.47 -17.65
N LYS A 477 -13.18 20.42 -18.30
CA LYS A 477 -14.30 21.14 -17.68
C LYS A 477 -15.44 20.18 -17.34
N GLY A 478 -15.66 19.19 -18.20
CA GLY A 478 -16.60 18.09 -17.96
C GLY A 478 -16.25 17.30 -16.69
N ALA A 479 -15.01 16.80 -16.61
CA ALA A 479 -14.49 16.09 -15.44
C ALA A 479 -14.56 16.93 -14.15
N ALA A 480 -14.18 18.20 -14.22
CA ALA A 480 -14.24 19.11 -13.08
C ALA A 480 -15.67 19.22 -12.50
N LYS A 481 -16.68 19.32 -13.36
CA LYS A 481 -18.09 19.40 -12.95
C LYS A 481 -18.56 18.11 -12.26
N ASP A 482 -18.15 16.96 -12.76
CA ASP A 482 -18.55 15.67 -12.17
C ASP A 482 -17.89 15.47 -10.80
N PHE A 483 -16.61 15.83 -10.66
CA PHE A 483 -15.93 15.87 -9.37
C PHE A 483 -16.62 16.81 -8.38
N ASP A 484 -16.96 18.03 -8.79
CA ASP A 484 -17.71 18.97 -7.93
C ASP A 484 -19.02 18.35 -7.42
N THR A 485 -19.69 17.62 -8.32
CA THR A 485 -20.95 16.93 -8.04
C THR A 485 -20.78 15.71 -7.13
N ALA A 486 -19.58 15.14 -7.04
CA ALA A 486 -19.21 14.04 -6.13
C ALA A 486 -18.89 14.49 -4.69
N ALA A 487 -18.45 15.75 -4.49
CA ALA A 487 -18.18 16.29 -3.15
C ALA A 487 -19.45 16.37 -2.28
N GLY A 488 -20.58 16.74 -2.88
CA GLY A 488 -21.85 16.92 -2.16
C GLY A 488 -22.33 15.68 -1.40
N PRO A 489 -22.39 14.49 -2.03
CA PRO A 489 -22.69 13.24 -1.32
C PRO A 489 -21.72 12.93 -0.16
N LEU A 490 -20.40 13.15 -0.32
CA LEU A 490 -19.43 12.93 0.76
C LEU A 490 -19.67 13.84 1.96
N SER A 491 -19.90 15.13 1.75
CA SER A 491 -20.24 16.05 2.85
C SER A 491 -21.54 15.67 3.54
N ARG A 492 -22.54 15.15 2.81
CA ARG A 492 -23.77 14.61 3.42
C ARG A 492 -23.49 13.35 4.24
N ALA A 493 -22.62 12.46 3.76
CA ALA A 493 -22.19 11.29 4.52
C ALA A 493 -21.49 11.70 5.82
N ALA A 494 -20.55 12.64 5.75
CA ALA A 494 -19.87 13.20 6.93
C ALA A 494 -20.86 13.76 7.96
N ASN A 495 -21.82 14.58 7.52
CA ASN A 495 -22.87 15.13 8.42
C ASN A 495 -23.76 14.05 9.06
N LEU A 496 -24.10 12.99 8.31
CA LEU A 496 -24.85 11.87 8.86
C LEU A 496 -24.05 11.13 9.93
N VAL A 497 -22.76 10.86 9.66
CA VAL A 497 -21.86 10.17 10.58
C VAL A 497 -21.59 11.01 11.84
N GLY A 498 -21.28 12.30 11.68
CA GLY A 498 -21.03 13.23 12.80
C GLY A 498 -22.27 13.49 13.66
N GLY A 499 -23.47 13.23 13.13
CA GLY A 499 -24.71 13.26 13.89
C GLY A 499 -24.94 12.04 14.80
N ILE A 500 -24.09 11.01 14.71
CA ILE A 500 -24.23 9.77 15.49
C ILE A 500 -23.42 9.88 16.77
N THR A 501 -24.05 9.58 17.91
CA THR A 501 -23.36 9.40 19.18
C THR A 501 -23.90 8.16 19.86
N VAL A 502 -23.04 7.16 20.03
CA VAL A 502 -23.37 5.87 20.64
C VAL A 502 -23.12 5.96 22.13
N ASN A 503 -24.15 5.75 22.96
CA ASN A 503 -23.98 5.79 24.41
C ASN A 503 -23.79 4.38 24.95
N ALA A 504 -22.85 4.22 25.89
CA ALA A 504 -22.67 2.95 26.60
C ALA A 504 -23.96 2.44 27.26
N ALA A 505 -24.79 3.37 27.77
CA ALA A 505 -26.07 3.05 28.38
C ALA A 505 -27.05 2.36 27.40
N ASP A 506 -26.93 2.58 26.09
CA ASP A 506 -27.79 1.93 25.09
C ASP A 506 -27.51 0.42 24.98
N PHE A 507 -26.38 -0.06 25.52
CA PHE A 507 -26.04 -1.49 25.63
C PHE A 507 -26.32 -2.08 27.01
N GLY A 508 -26.88 -1.32 27.95
CA GLY A 508 -27.05 -1.71 29.34
C GLY A 508 -25.78 -1.55 30.19
N LYS A 509 -25.88 -1.85 31.48
CA LYS A 509 -24.77 -1.63 32.43
C LYS A 509 -23.84 -2.84 32.53
N VAL A 510 -22.90 -2.96 31.60
CA VAL A 510 -21.79 -3.93 31.67
C VAL A 510 -20.45 -3.25 31.33
N PRO A 511 -19.30 -3.72 31.87
CA PRO A 511 -17.99 -3.08 31.65
C PRO A 511 -17.65 -2.85 30.17
N SER A 512 -17.85 -3.83 29.29
CA SER A 512 -17.52 -3.74 27.87
C SER A 512 -18.42 -2.80 27.06
N ALA A 513 -19.53 -2.31 27.63
CA ALA A 513 -20.42 -1.37 26.95
C ALA A 513 -19.73 -0.02 26.70
N SER A 514 -18.93 0.46 27.65
CA SER A 514 -18.13 1.68 27.47
C SER A 514 -17.01 1.48 26.46
N THR A 515 -16.35 0.31 26.47
CA THR A 515 -15.32 -0.06 25.51
C THR A 515 -15.87 -0.06 24.08
N LEU A 516 -17.03 -0.68 23.85
CA LEU A 516 -17.68 -0.71 22.55
C LEU A 516 -18.12 0.69 22.10
N ALA A 517 -18.81 1.43 22.97
CA ALA A 517 -19.26 2.78 22.63
C ALA A 517 -18.08 3.71 22.29
N THR A 518 -16.99 3.62 23.04
CA THR A 518 -15.76 4.38 22.77
C THR A 518 -15.13 3.97 21.44
N ALA A 519 -14.97 2.67 21.18
CA ALA A 519 -14.41 2.18 19.92
C ALA A 519 -15.24 2.66 18.71
N VAL A 520 -16.56 2.53 18.79
CA VAL A 520 -17.45 2.97 17.70
C VAL A 520 -17.43 4.49 17.52
N ASN A 521 -17.53 5.28 18.60
CA ASN A 521 -17.51 6.74 18.48
C ASN A 521 -16.16 7.26 17.95
N THR A 522 -15.05 6.65 18.33
CA THR A 522 -13.72 6.97 17.78
C THR A 522 -13.68 6.74 16.28
N GLU A 523 -14.14 5.57 15.81
CA GLU A 523 -14.13 5.24 14.38
C GLU A 523 -15.16 6.07 13.58
N LEU A 524 -16.31 6.41 14.17
CA LEU A 524 -17.26 7.35 13.58
C LEU A 524 -16.64 8.74 13.41
N GLY A 525 -15.94 9.26 14.43
CA GLY A 525 -15.26 10.56 14.35
C GLY A 525 -14.12 10.59 13.32
N LYS A 526 -13.35 9.49 13.22
CA LYS A 526 -12.36 9.32 12.13
C LYS A 526 -13.04 9.28 10.77
N GLY A 527 -14.13 8.53 10.64
CA GLY A 527 -14.93 8.45 9.41
C GLY A 527 -15.50 9.81 8.98
N GLU A 528 -16.08 10.57 9.90
CA GLU A 528 -16.56 11.94 9.64
C GLU A 528 -15.44 12.83 9.10
N THR A 529 -14.31 12.86 9.82
CA THR A 529 -13.16 13.70 9.46
C THR A 529 -12.60 13.30 8.08
N SER A 530 -12.50 12.00 7.83
CA SER A 530 -12.01 11.45 6.55
C SER A 530 -12.96 11.79 5.40
N LEU A 531 -14.28 11.63 5.59
CA LEU A 531 -15.30 11.98 4.58
C LEU A 531 -15.33 13.48 4.27
N ASP A 532 -15.24 14.34 5.29
CA ASP A 532 -15.20 15.80 5.09
C ASP A 532 -13.90 16.24 4.40
N THR A 533 -12.77 15.66 4.79
CA THR A 533 -11.47 15.89 4.12
C THR A 533 -11.52 15.41 2.68
N GLY A 534 -12.10 14.24 2.42
CA GLY A 534 -12.35 13.70 1.09
C GLY A 534 -13.21 14.62 0.23
N ALA A 535 -14.31 15.15 0.78
CA ALA A 535 -15.16 16.12 0.08
C ALA A 535 -14.39 17.39 -0.32
N LYS A 536 -13.57 17.93 0.58
CA LYS A 536 -12.71 19.09 0.30
C LYS A 536 -11.62 18.78 -0.72
N ALA A 537 -11.03 17.58 -0.68
CA ALA A 537 -10.05 17.13 -1.66
C ALA A 537 -10.69 17.04 -3.05
N VAL A 538 -11.84 16.38 -3.17
CA VAL A 538 -12.64 16.30 -4.41
C VAL A 538 -12.96 17.68 -4.97
N HIS A 539 -13.39 18.62 -4.12
CA HIS A 539 -13.70 19.98 -4.54
C HIS A 539 -12.45 20.76 -5.01
N ARG A 540 -11.30 20.56 -4.34
CA ARG A 540 -10.01 21.13 -4.79
C ARG A 540 -9.57 20.54 -6.14
N THR A 541 -9.71 19.25 -6.34
CA THR A 541 -9.42 18.59 -7.63
C THR A 541 -10.28 19.19 -8.74
N SER A 542 -11.58 19.39 -8.51
CA SER A 542 -12.46 20.09 -9.45
C SER A 542 -11.96 21.51 -9.80
N ALA A 543 -11.56 22.29 -8.80
CA ALA A 543 -11.05 23.64 -9.00
C ALA A 543 -9.74 23.65 -9.81
N LEU A 544 -8.83 22.71 -9.55
CA LEU A 544 -7.58 22.55 -10.29
C LEU A 544 -7.83 22.17 -11.75
N LEU A 545 -8.72 21.21 -12.02
CA LEU A 545 -9.10 20.82 -13.39
C LEU A 545 -9.70 22.01 -14.16
N THR A 546 -10.52 22.82 -13.49
CA THR A 546 -11.08 24.06 -14.08
C THR A 546 -9.99 25.09 -14.38
N GLY A 547 -8.99 25.22 -13.50
CA GLY A 547 -7.84 26.10 -13.69
C GLY A 547 -6.98 25.66 -14.88
N ASN A 548 -6.62 24.38 -14.92
CA ASN A 548 -5.82 23.80 -16.00
C ASN A 548 -6.52 23.94 -17.35
N ALA A 549 -7.83 23.68 -17.41
CA ALA A 549 -8.60 23.87 -18.64
C ALA A 549 -8.52 25.31 -19.18
N ARG A 550 -8.49 26.32 -18.31
CA ARG A 550 -8.32 27.72 -18.72
C ARG A 550 -6.92 27.97 -19.25
N THR A 551 -5.89 27.52 -18.53
CA THR A 551 -4.48 27.67 -18.94
C THR A 551 -4.22 27.06 -20.32
N TYR A 552 -4.74 25.85 -20.60
CA TYR A 552 -4.59 25.24 -21.92
C TYR A 552 -5.33 26.02 -23.01
N THR A 553 -6.56 26.46 -22.74
CA THR A 553 -7.31 27.32 -23.68
C THR A 553 -6.55 28.61 -24.00
N ASP A 554 -6.01 29.28 -22.98
CA ASP A 554 -5.27 30.55 -23.14
C ASP A 554 -3.95 30.35 -23.91
N THR A 555 -3.28 29.21 -23.70
CA THR A 555 -2.03 28.85 -24.39
C THR A 555 -2.28 28.51 -25.86
N ASP A 556 -3.33 27.74 -26.16
CA ASP A 556 -3.74 27.42 -27.53
C ASP A 556 -4.17 28.67 -28.30
N ASP A 557 -4.93 29.57 -27.66
CA ASP A 557 -5.34 30.84 -28.25
C ASP A 557 -4.12 31.74 -28.54
N TYR A 558 -3.13 31.79 -27.63
CA TYR A 558 -1.89 32.53 -27.83
C TYR A 558 -1.03 31.95 -28.96
N ALA A 559 -0.86 30.63 -29.00
CA ALA A 559 -0.15 29.94 -30.08
C ALA A 559 -0.84 30.16 -31.43
N ALA A 560 -2.17 30.07 -31.47
CA ALA A 560 -2.97 30.32 -32.67
C ALA A 560 -2.87 31.78 -33.16
N ASP A 561 -2.87 32.78 -32.26
CA ASP A 561 -2.71 34.19 -32.65
C ASP A 561 -1.28 34.48 -33.14
N THR A 562 -0.27 33.84 -32.53
CA THR A 562 1.14 33.95 -32.94
C THR A 562 1.38 33.33 -34.32
N ILE A 563 0.74 32.18 -34.63
CA ILE A 563 0.80 31.54 -35.94
C ILE A 563 -0.02 32.29 -37.00
N ARG A 564 -1.14 32.92 -36.62
CA ARG A 564 -1.99 33.72 -37.53
C ARG A 564 -1.42 35.10 -37.83
N ARG A 565 -0.44 35.58 -37.06
CA ARG A 565 0.29 36.83 -37.33
C ARG A 565 1.79 36.61 -37.54
N PRO A 566 2.22 35.87 -38.58
CA PRO A 566 3.62 35.84 -38.93
C PRO A 566 4.00 37.17 -39.58
N GLY A 567 4.53 38.09 -38.76
CA GLY A 567 5.12 39.35 -39.19
C GLY A 567 4.22 40.56 -39.05
N MET A 568 4.44 41.33 -37.99
CA MET A 568 4.60 42.79 -38.07
C MET A 568 5.52 43.23 -36.92
N PRO A 569 6.36 44.25 -37.16
CA PRO A 569 7.82 44.24 -36.98
C PRO A 569 8.36 44.23 -35.55
#